data_AF-A0A1W9GHA9-F1
#
_entry.id   AF-A0A1W9GHA9-F1
#
_cell.length_a   1.000
_cell.length_b   1.000
_cell.length_c   1.000
_cell.angle_alpha   90.00
_cell.angle_beta   90.00
_cell.angle_gamma   90.00
#
_symmetry.space_group_name_H-M   'P 1'
#
loop_
_entity.id
_entity.type
_entity.pdbx_description
1 polymer ?
#
loop_
_entity_poly.entity_id
_entity_poly.type
_entity_poly.pdbx_seq_one_letter_code
_entity_poly.pdbx_strand_id
1 'polypeptide(L)'
;MAMRIDAQMAGCSFPGCDRGHHSMGYCKGHRQQQYRGRPLTSLRPCARRKSCRLCDGIVWRQGLCSAHYPGEYRGDQKRLSTSVEERLAELIGPPDRNGCQAWLGTPRPDGYGYFHLNGKHHLAHRVVYRVTTGSPLNEGEVIHHTCANRWCVSPNHLQAVSHHENLAEMVERKFYQSRIAELERENQWLMARVGELEAGLQCGLAV
;
A
#
# COMPACT_ATOMS: atom_id res chain seq x y z
N MET A 1 7.47 -52.33 17.03
CA MET A 1 6.57 -51.43 16.26
C MET A 1 7.38 -50.17 15.99
N ALA A 2 7.70 -49.92 14.72
CA ALA A 2 8.75 -48.99 14.31
C ALA A 2 8.41 -47.53 14.59
N MET A 3 9.31 -46.83 15.27
CA MET A 3 9.35 -45.37 15.35
C MET A 3 9.75 -44.81 13.97
N ARG A 4 8.91 -43.94 13.40
CA ARG A 4 9.27 -43.04 12.30
C ARG A 4 8.77 -41.65 12.64
N ILE A 5 9.68 -40.73 12.95
CA ILE A 5 9.59 -39.34 12.49
C ILE A 5 11.01 -38.91 12.13
N ASP A 6 11.18 -38.60 10.85
CA ASP A 6 12.44 -38.38 10.15
C ASP A 6 13.20 -37.16 10.65
N ALA A 7 14.51 -37.34 10.87
CA ALA A 7 15.45 -36.27 11.10
C ALA A 7 15.48 -35.32 9.89
N GLN A 8 15.05 -34.08 10.08
CA GLN A 8 15.28 -33.00 9.14
C GLN A 8 16.79 -32.77 9.02
N MET A 9 17.39 -33.25 7.93
CA MET A 9 18.77 -32.89 7.61
C MET A 9 18.82 -31.39 7.31
N ALA A 10 19.35 -30.60 8.23
CA ALA A 10 19.44 -29.14 8.11
C ALA A 10 20.46 -28.66 7.06
N GLY A 11 21.23 -29.57 6.46
CA GLY A 11 22.31 -29.24 5.54
C GLY A 11 22.59 -30.32 4.50
N CYS A 12 23.49 -30.01 3.58
CA CYS A 12 23.96 -30.92 2.55
C CYS A 12 24.85 -32.02 3.15
N SER A 13 24.63 -33.28 2.78
CA SER A 13 25.48 -34.42 3.19
C SER A 13 26.86 -34.45 2.51
N PHE A 14 27.18 -33.51 1.62
CA PHE A 14 28.52 -33.43 1.01
C PHE A 14 29.53 -32.80 2.00
N PRO A 15 30.68 -33.45 2.27
CA PRO A 15 31.67 -32.94 3.23
C PRO A 15 32.11 -31.50 2.94
N GLY A 16 32.01 -30.62 3.93
CA GLY A 16 32.40 -29.21 3.82
C GLY A 16 31.43 -28.33 3.02
N CYS A 17 30.17 -28.74 2.86
CA CYS A 17 29.15 -27.93 2.19
C CYS A 17 28.14 -27.32 3.17
N ASP A 18 28.22 -26.01 3.38
CA ASP A 18 27.33 -25.26 4.28
C ASP A 18 25.98 -24.87 3.64
N ARG A 19 25.58 -25.55 2.55
CA ARG A 19 24.33 -25.24 1.84
C ARG A 19 23.16 -26.00 2.47
N GLY A 20 21.99 -25.35 2.46
CA GLY A 20 20.74 -25.97 2.88
C GLY A 20 20.37 -27.20 2.04
N HIS A 21 19.71 -28.15 2.70
CA HIS A 21 19.17 -29.36 2.10
C HIS A 21 18.05 -29.03 1.09
N HIS A 22 18.05 -29.72 -0.06
CA HIS A 22 16.99 -29.60 -1.07
C HIS A 22 16.26 -30.94 -1.26
N SER A 23 16.98 -32.01 -1.59
CA SER A 23 16.39 -33.35 -1.72
C SER A 23 17.46 -34.45 -1.72
N MET A 24 17.08 -35.64 -1.26
CA MET A 24 17.96 -36.82 -1.16
C MET A 24 19.24 -36.57 -0.36
N GLY A 25 19.16 -35.77 0.72
CA GLY A 25 20.31 -35.44 1.57
C GLY A 25 21.23 -34.37 0.98
N TYR A 26 21.02 -33.92 -0.26
CA TYR A 26 21.93 -32.98 -0.94
C TYR A 26 21.32 -31.59 -1.15
N CYS A 27 22.18 -30.59 -1.21
CA CYS A 27 21.80 -29.26 -1.70
C CYS A 27 21.46 -29.31 -3.19
N LYS A 28 20.77 -28.27 -3.71
CA LYS A 28 20.37 -28.18 -5.12
C LYS A 28 21.54 -28.42 -6.10
N GLY A 29 22.74 -27.95 -5.79
CA GLY A 29 23.92 -28.10 -6.66
C GLY A 29 24.46 -29.53 -6.69
N HIS A 30 24.54 -30.20 -5.54
CA HIS A 30 25.02 -31.58 -5.43
C HIS A 30 24.00 -32.57 -6.00
N ARG A 31 22.71 -32.32 -5.78
CA ARG A 31 21.64 -33.09 -6.42
C ARG A 31 21.69 -32.98 -7.94
N GLN A 32 22.04 -31.81 -8.48
CA GLN A 32 22.20 -31.61 -9.92
C GLN A 32 23.42 -32.35 -10.50
N GLN A 33 24.53 -32.43 -9.75
CA GLN A 33 25.69 -33.24 -10.14
C GLN A 33 25.32 -34.73 -10.19
N GLN A 34 24.63 -35.21 -9.15
CA GLN A 34 24.14 -36.58 -9.05
C GLN A 34 23.15 -36.92 -10.18
N TYR A 35 22.18 -36.05 -10.47
CA TYR A 35 21.23 -36.23 -11.56
C TYR A 35 21.93 -36.30 -12.94
N ARG A 36 23.05 -35.58 -13.11
CA ARG A 36 23.85 -35.59 -14.34
C ARG A 36 24.86 -36.74 -14.40
N GLY A 37 24.83 -37.68 -13.46
CA GLY A 37 25.77 -38.81 -13.40
C GLY A 37 27.22 -38.40 -13.19
N ARG A 38 27.48 -37.19 -12.67
CA ARG A 38 28.84 -36.71 -12.40
C ARG A 38 29.23 -37.04 -10.96
N PRO A 39 30.52 -37.31 -10.70
CA PRO A 39 31.01 -37.42 -9.33
C PRO A 39 30.74 -36.12 -8.57
N LEU A 40 30.31 -36.25 -7.31
CA LEU A 40 30.06 -35.12 -6.43
C LEU A 40 31.37 -34.41 -6.12
N THR A 41 31.44 -33.11 -6.40
CA THR A 41 32.63 -32.28 -6.15
C THR A 41 32.28 -31.06 -5.33
N SER A 42 33.29 -30.44 -4.71
CA SER A 42 33.09 -29.21 -3.97
C SER A 42 32.52 -28.14 -4.90
N LEU A 43 31.32 -27.65 -4.55
CA LEU A 43 30.66 -26.59 -5.28
C LEU A 43 31.30 -25.26 -4.86
N ARG A 44 31.76 -24.45 -5.83
CA ARG A 44 32.24 -23.08 -5.60
C ARG A 44 31.33 -22.35 -4.60
N PRO A 45 31.84 -21.62 -3.58
CA PRO A 45 31.00 -20.89 -2.64
C PRO A 45 29.95 -20.09 -3.40
N CYS A 46 28.70 -20.14 -2.95
CA CYS A 46 27.70 -19.25 -3.52
C CYS A 46 28.15 -17.85 -3.10
N ALA A 47 28.80 -17.10 -4.00
CA ALA A 47 29.10 -15.71 -3.76
C ALA A 47 27.79 -15.09 -3.25
N ARG A 48 27.79 -14.55 -2.02
CA ARG A 48 26.61 -13.88 -1.44
C ARG A 48 26.03 -13.04 -2.56
N ARG A 49 24.78 -13.31 -2.95
CA ARG A 49 24.16 -12.61 -4.08
C ARG A 49 24.32 -11.13 -3.77
N LYS A 50 25.16 -10.44 -4.54
CA LYS A 50 25.31 -8.99 -4.36
C LYS A 50 23.92 -8.42 -4.68
N SER A 51 23.34 -7.69 -3.74
CA SER A 51 22.11 -6.94 -3.96
C SER A 51 22.43 -5.74 -4.84
N CYS A 52 21.49 -5.40 -5.72
CA CYS A 52 21.62 -4.23 -6.55
C CYS A 52 21.66 -2.98 -5.67
N ARG A 53 22.49 -2.01 -6.05
CA ARG A 53 22.56 -0.72 -5.33
C ARG A 53 21.24 0.07 -5.30
N LEU A 54 20.26 -0.30 -6.11
CA LEU A 54 18.98 0.40 -6.28
C LEU A 54 17.76 -0.47 -5.96
N CYS A 55 17.93 -1.78 -5.72
CA CYS A 55 16.84 -2.68 -5.35
C CYS A 55 17.37 -4.01 -4.78
N ASP A 56 16.47 -4.85 -4.24
CA ASP A 56 16.82 -6.20 -3.74
C ASP A 56 17.07 -7.23 -4.85
N GLY A 57 17.12 -6.79 -6.11
CA GLY A 57 17.40 -7.61 -7.27
C GLY A 57 18.85 -8.12 -7.30
N ILE A 58 19.05 -9.24 -7.99
CA ILE A 58 20.36 -9.88 -8.12
C ILE A 58 21.25 -9.05 -9.06
N VAL A 59 22.45 -8.68 -8.62
CA VAL A 59 23.42 -7.95 -9.44
C VAL A 59 23.85 -8.76 -10.66
N TRP A 60 23.79 -8.11 -11.83
CA TRP A 60 24.29 -8.59 -13.10
C TRP A 60 25.74 -8.10 -13.35
N ARG A 61 25.98 -6.79 -13.37
CA ARG A 61 27.31 -6.18 -13.58
C ARG A 61 27.37 -4.77 -12.96
N GLN A 62 28.56 -4.29 -12.57
CA GLN A 62 28.78 -2.99 -11.91
C GLN A 62 27.90 -2.71 -10.67
N GLY A 63 27.51 -3.75 -9.93
CA GLY A 63 26.65 -3.60 -8.75
C GLY A 63 25.17 -3.28 -9.09
N LEU A 64 24.75 -3.48 -10.34
CA LEU A 64 23.39 -3.23 -10.82
C LEU A 64 22.75 -4.54 -11.33
N CYS A 65 21.45 -4.74 -11.10
CA CYS A 65 20.71 -5.88 -11.65
C CYS A 65 20.52 -5.73 -13.17
N SER A 66 20.07 -6.76 -13.87
CA SER A 66 19.84 -6.70 -15.32
C SER A 66 18.86 -5.59 -15.73
N ALA A 67 17.89 -5.27 -14.88
CA ALA A 67 16.95 -4.17 -15.10
C ALA A 67 17.57 -2.78 -14.88
N HIS A 68 18.65 -2.69 -14.12
CA HIS A 68 19.35 -1.44 -13.81
C HIS A 68 20.71 -1.32 -14.51
N TYR A 69 21.16 -2.37 -15.21
CA TYR A 69 22.40 -2.35 -15.96
C TYR A 69 22.11 -1.80 -17.36
N PRO A 70 22.74 -0.69 -17.79
CA PRO A 70 22.52 -0.13 -19.12
C PRO A 70 23.09 -1.07 -20.18
N GLY A 71 22.21 -1.78 -20.89
CA GLY A 71 22.56 -2.61 -22.03
C GLY A 71 21.56 -2.35 -23.14
N GLU A 72 22.04 -1.76 -24.22
CA GLU A 72 21.35 -1.63 -25.50
C GLU A 72 20.69 -2.96 -25.89
N TYR A 73 19.40 -2.98 -26.22
CA TYR A 73 18.80 -3.62 -27.41
C TYR A 73 17.26 -3.81 -27.31
N ARG A 74 16.59 -3.17 -28.28
CA ARG A 74 15.29 -3.43 -28.92
C ARG A 74 13.99 -3.20 -28.14
N GLY A 75 13.35 -2.07 -28.47
CA GLY A 75 11.93 -2.05 -28.82
C GLY A 75 10.95 -1.91 -27.66
N ASP A 76 11.05 -0.82 -26.90
CA ASP A 76 9.92 0.05 -26.58
C ASP A 76 10.44 1.22 -25.73
N GLN A 77 10.27 2.43 -26.26
CA GLN A 77 10.65 3.67 -25.57
C GLN A 77 9.68 3.93 -24.39
N LYS A 78 10.11 3.72 -23.14
CA LYS A 78 9.71 4.41 -21.88
C LYS A 78 9.98 3.50 -20.67
N ARG A 79 10.61 3.88 -19.56
CA ARG A 79 11.15 5.13 -19.04
C ARG A 79 12.52 4.79 -18.45
N LEU A 80 13.56 5.57 -18.80
CA LEU A 80 14.71 5.73 -17.91
C LEU A 80 14.19 6.15 -16.53
N SER A 81 14.92 5.75 -15.50
CA SER A 81 14.68 5.96 -14.06
C SER A 81 14.13 7.35 -13.69
N THR A 82 12.85 7.62 -13.88
CA THR A 82 12.18 8.74 -13.22
C THR A 82 11.98 8.34 -11.76
N SER A 83 12.42 9.21 -10.85
CA SER A 83 12.29 8.99 -9.41
C SER A 83 10.82 8.77 -9.02
N VAL A 84 10.56 8.20 -7.84
CA VAL A 84 9.16 7.99 -7.40
C VAL A 84 8.46 9.34 -7.27
N GLU A 85 9.20 10.33 -6.82
CA GLU A 85 8.84 11.73 -6.63
C GLU A 85 8.39 12.37 -7.95
N GLU A 86 9.19 12.23 -9.02
CA GLU A 86 8.86 12.76 -10.36
C GLU A 86 7.57 12.13 -10.91
N ARG A 87 7.43 10.81 -10.74
CA ARG A 87 6.24 10.08 -11.18
C ARG A 87 4.99 10.45 -10.41
N LEU A 88 5.12 10.79 -9.12
CA LEU A 88 4.03 11.29 -8.31
C LEU A 88 3.65 12.71 -8.73
N ALA A 89 4.64 13.58 -8.96
CA ALA A 89 4.39 14.96 -9.38
C ALA A 89 3.59 15.05 -10.68
N GLU A 90 3.81 14.14 -11.65
CA GLU A 90 3.01 14.03 -12.88
C GLU A 90 1.53 13.67 -12.63
N LEU A 91 1.21 13.07 -11.48
CA LEU A 91 -0.09 12.49 -11.16
C LEU A 91 -0.85 13.26 -10.07
N ILE A 92 -0.30 14.36 -9.58
CA ILE A 92 -0.91 15.21 -8.56
C ILE A 92 -1.38 16.51 -9.22
N GLY A 93 -2.68 16.78 -9.16
CA GLY A 93 -3.26 18.00 -9.69
C GLY A 93 -2.87 19.26 -8.90
N PRO A 94 -3.15 20.45 -9.46
CA PRO A 94 -3.00 21.69 -8.72
C PRO A 94 -3.92 21.71 -7.49
N PRO A 95 -3.55 22.45 -6.43
CA PRO A 95 -4.43 22.62 -5.28
C PRO A 95 -5.70 23.39 -5.68
N ASP A 96 -6.84 22.95 -5.16
CA ASP A 96 -8.10 23.70 -5.23
C ASP A 96 -8.18 24.80 -4.16
N ARG A 97 -9.34 25.48 -4.07
CA ARG A 97 -9.60 26.54 -3.08
C ARG A 97 -9.44 26.10 -1.61
N ASN A 98 -9.54 24.80 -1.35
CA ASN A 98 -9.40 24.23 -0.01
C ASN A 98 -8.00 23.62 0.20
N GLY A 99 -7.08 23.72 -0.77
CA GLY A 99 -5.77 23.09 -0.72
C GLY A 99 -5.77 21.58 -1.03
N CYS A 100 -6.90 21.02 -1.50
CA CYS A 100 -6.95 19.64 -1.93
C CYS A 100 -6.26 19.48 -3.29
N GLN A 101 -5.45 18.44 -3.43
CA GLN A 101 -4.82 18.09 -4.70
C GLN A 101 -5.40 16.77 -5.18
N ALA A 102 -6.08 16.78 -6.32
CA ALA A 102 -6.71 15.59 -6.88
C ALA A 102 -5.67 14.62 -7.45
N TRP A 103 -5.91 13.32 -7.27
CA TRP A 103 -5.18 12.30 -8.01
C TRP A 103 -5.55 12.33 -9.50
N LEU A 104 -4.57 12.28 -10.39
CA LEU A 104 -4.80 12.27 -11.86
C LEU A 104 -4.60 10.88 -12.48
N GLY A 105 -4.18 9.89 -11.68
CA GLY A 105 -4.00 8.52 -12.11
C GLY A 105 -5.28 7.67 -12.06
N THR A 106 -5.11 6.36 -12.26
CA THR A 106 -6.23 5.41 -12.30
C THR A 106 -6.95 5.30 -10.95
N PRO A 107 -8.29 5.38 -10.92
CA PRO A 107 -9.08 5.12 -9.72
C PRO A 107 -9.26 3.62 -9.45
N ARG A 108 -9.41 3.28 -8.17
CA ARG A 108 -9.98 2.02 -7.69
C ARG A 108 -11.51 2.14 -7.62
N PRO A 109 -12.29 1.05 -7.74
CA PRO A 109 -13.76 1.11 -7.69
C PRO A 109 -14.36 1.75 -6.42
N ASP A 110 -13.62 1.81 -5.31
CA ASP A 110 -14.07 2.40 -4.05
C ASP A 110 -13.64 3.87 -3.86
N GLY A 111 -13.07 4.48 -4.91
CA GLY A 111 -12.80 5.91 -4.99
C GLY A 111 -11.40 6.34 -4.55
N TYR A 112 -10.46 5.42 -4.31
CA TYR A 112 -9.06 5.78 -4.05
C TYR A 112 -8.19 5.70 -5.30
N GLY A 113 -7.19 6.57 -5.38
CA GLY A 113 -6.18 6.52 -6.44
C GLY A 113 -5.19 5.35 -6.29
N TYR A 114 -4.78 4.76 -7.41
CA TYR A 114 -3.73 3.75 -7.46
C TYR A 114 -2.41 4.30 -8.01
N PHE A 115 -1.31 3.88 -7.40
CA PHE A 115 0.05 4.11 -7.87
C PHE A 115 0.81 2.79 -8.00
N HIS A 116 1.42 2.55 -9.16
CA HIS A 116 2.20 1.34 -9.41
C HIS A 116 3.67 1.56 -8.98
N LEU A 117 4.17 0.80 -8.02
CA LEU A 117 5.54 0.92 -7.52
C LEU A 117 6.14 -0.48 -7.35
N ASN A 118 7.35 -0.70 -7.88
CA ASN A 118 8.08 -1.97 -7.77
C ASN A 118 7.27 -3.22 -8.17
N GLY A 119 6.45 -3.10 -9.23
CA GLY A 119 5.63 -4.22 -9.72
C GLY A 119 4.35 -4.48 -8.92
N LYS A 120 3.98 -3.60 -7.98
CA LYS A 120 2.80 -3.75 -7.12
C LYS A 120 1.93 -2.48 -7.14
N HIS A 121 0.63 -2.66 -6.91
CA HIS A 121 -0.30 -1.55 -6.72
C HIS A 121 -0.31 -1.09 -5.26
N HIS A 122 -0.18 0.21 -5.07
CA HIS A 122 -0.26 0.89 -3.78
C HIS A 122 -1.34 1.98 -3.83
N LEU A 123 -1.95 2.28 -2.68
CA LEU A 123 -2.85 3.42 -2.56
C LEU A 123 -2.05 4.72 -2.70
N ALA A 124 -2.47 5.59 -3.61
CA ALA A 124 -1.73 6.80 -3.98
C ALA A 124 -1.44 7.69 -2.76
N HIS A 125 -2.43 7.97 -1.92
CA HIS A 125 -2.26 8.79 -0.72
C HIS A 125 -1.23 8.21 0.27
N ARG A 126 -1.11 6.88 0.40
CA ARG A 126 -0.10 6.25 1.27
C ARG A 126 1.31 6.39 0.71
N VAL A 127 1.45 6.34 -0.62
CA VAL A 127 2.74 6.55 -1.28
C VAL A 127 3.15 8.00 -1.14
N VAL A 128 2.24 8.95 -1.38
CA VAL A 128 2.51 10.38 -1.19
C VAL A 128 2.94 10.66 0.24
N TYR A 129 2.15 10.22 1.24
CA TYR A 129 2.49 10.40 2.65
C TYR A 129 3.90 9.87 2.98
N ARG A 130 4.23 8.65 2.53
CA ARG A 130 5.55 8.04 2.77
C ARG A 130 6.68 8.88 2.17
N VAL A 131 6.51 9.34 0.93
CA VAL A 131 7.53 10.11 0.22
C VAL A 131 7.73 11.47 0.87
N THR A 132 6.64 12.14 1.28
CA THR A 132 6.73 13.49 1.85
C THR A 132 7.18 13.52 3.30
N THR A 133 6.84 12.50 4.10
CA THR A 133 7.27 12.41 5.50
C THR A 133 8.60 11.66 5.68
N GLY A 134 9.07 10.96 4.64
CA GLY A 134 10.25 10.11 4.69
C GLY A 134 10.08 8.85 5.57
N SER A 135 8.87 8.60 6.11
CA SER A 135 8.62 7.54 7.08
C SER A 135 7.52 6.59 6.61
N PRO A 136 7.68 5.26 6.78
CA PRO A 136 6.57 4.34 6.59
C PRO A 136 5.54 4.51 7.71
N LEU A 137 4.31 4.08 7.45
CA LEU A 137 3.32 3.88 8.50
C LEU A 137 3.77 2.77 9.44
N ASN A 138 3.55 2.97 10.74
CA ASN A 138 3.74 1.93 11.75
C ASN A 138 2.68 0.83 11.59
N GLU A 139 2.91 -0.31 12.23
CA GLU A 139 1.94 -1.39 12.25
C GLU A 139 0.63 -0.93 12.92
N GLY A 140 -0.50 -1.17 12.26
CA GLY A 140 -1.82 -0.75 12.74
C GLY A 140 -2.19 0.72 12.46
N GLU A 141 -1.32 1.51 11.85
CA GLU A 141 -1.64 2.86 11.41
C GLU A 141 -2.34 2.89 10.04
N VAL A 142 -3.27 3.82 9.90
CA VAL A 142 -3.99 4.11 8.67
C VAL A 142 -3.89 5.60 8.34
N ILE A 143 -4.10 5.96 7.08
CA ILE A 143 -4.14 7.37 6.67
C ILE A 143 -5.57 7.87 6.76
N HIS A 144 -5.78 8.84 7.63
CA HIS A 144 -6.98 9.64 7.72
C HIS A 144 -6.87 10.87 6.81
N HIS A 145 -7.98 11.20 6.12
CA HIS A 145 -8.09 12.40 5.29
C HIS A 145 -8.82 13.48 6.08
N THR A 146 -8.10 14.49 6.57
CA THR A 146 -8.70 15.59 7.35
C THR A 146 -9.70 16.42 6.53
N CYS A 147 -9.54 16.42 5.20
CA CYS A 147 -10.46 17.05 4.25
C CYS A 147 -11.70 16.20 3.90
N ALA A 148 -11.82 14.97 4.42
CA ALA A 148 -12.86 14.00 4.09
C ALA A 148 -13.02 13.66 2.58
N ASN A 149 -12.05 14.02 1.74
CA ASN A 149 -12.03 13.74 0.31
C ASN A 149 -11.09 12.58 -0.01
N ARG A 150 -11.65 11.41 -0.38
CA ARG A 150 -10.88 10.19 -0.69
C ARG A 150 -9.99 10.30 -1.93
N TRP A 151 -10.27 11.27 -2.80
CA TRP A 151 -9.52 11.51 -4.03
C TRP A 151 -8.37 12.51 -3.85
N CYS A 152 -8.30 13.15 -2.67
CA CYS A 152 -7.24 14.08 -2.32
C CYS A 152 -5.96 13.32 -1.95
N VAL A 153 -4.83 13.78 -2.46
CA VAL A 153 -3.49 13.27 -2.13
C VAL A 153 -2.56 14.35 -1.57
N SER A 154 -3.10 15.53 -1.24
CA SER A 154 -2.33 16.64 -0.65
C SER A 154 -1.70 16.20 0.67
N PRO A 155 -0.37 16.27 0.84
CA PRO A 155 0.32 15.86 2.08
C PRO A 155 -0.22 16.55 3.34
N ASN A 156 -0.64 17.81 3.21
CA ASN A 156 -1.19 18.61 4.31
C ASN A 156 -2.57 18.11 4.79
N HIS A 157 -3.23 17.26 4.01
CA HIS A 157 -4.52 16.66 4.35
C HIS A 157 -4.44 15.18 4.74
N LEU A 158 -3.23 14.62 4.82
CA LEU A 158 -3.00 13.22 5.15
C LEU A 158 -2.38 13.10 6.54
N GLN A 159 -3.07 12.40 7.44
CA GLN A 159 -2.62 12.17 8.80
C GLN A 159 -2.55 10.67 9.08
N ALA A 160 -1.41 10.20 9.60
CA ALA A 160 -1.32 8.86 10.17
C ALA A 160 -2.05 8.84 11.51
N VAL A 161 -3.00 7.93 11.65
CA VAL A 161 -3.76 7.70 12.88
C VAL A 161 -3.79 6.22 13.18
N SER A 162 -4.01 5.85 14.44
CA SER A 162 -4.24 4.45 14.78
C SER A 162 -5.58 3.98 14.20
N HIS A 163 -5.66 2.67 13.91
CA HIS A 163 -6.92 2.07 13.48
C HIS A 163 -8.06 2.28 14.50
N HIS A 164 -7.74 2.30 15.80
CA HIS A 164 -8.72 2.51 16.87
C HIS A 164 -9.31 3.92 16.84
N GLU A 165 -8.47 4.95 16.67
CA GLU A 165 -8.92 6.35 16.55
C GLU A 165 -9.81 6.54 15.32
N ASN A 166 -9.39 6.01 14.16
CA ASN A 166 -10.17 6.11 12.93
C ASN A 166 -11.54 5.41 13.04
N LEU A 167 -11.62 4.29 13.75
CA LEU A 167 -12.89 3.61 14.01
C LEU A 167 -13.77 4.39 14.99
N ALA A 168 -13.18 4.91 16.08
CA ALA A 168 -13.91 5.69 17.07
C ALA A 168 -14.56 6.92 16.44
N GLU A 169 -13.79 7.67 15.64
CA GLU A 169 -14.29 8.84 14.90
C GLU A 169 -15.42 8.46 13.93
N MET A 170 -15.28 7.35 13.20
CA MET A 170 -16.32 6.88 12.29
C MET A 170 -17.63 6.56 13.02
N VAL A 171 -17.55 5.90 14.18
CA VAL A 171 -18.73 5.53 14.99
C VAL A 171 -19.39 6.79 15.54
N GLU A 172 -18.60 7.68 16.13
CA GLU A 172 -19.07 8.95 16.68
C GLU A 172 -19.74 9.83 15.60
N ARG A 173 -19.13 9.93 14.42
CA ARG A 173 -19.68 10.67 13.28
C ARG A 173 -21.05 10.12 12.85
N LYS A 174 -21.19 8.80 12.74
CA LYS A 174 -22.48 8.17 12.37
C LYS A 174 -23.55 8.43 13.42
N PHE A 175 -23.19 8.40 14.70
CA PHE A 175 -24.10 8.72 15.80
C PHE A 175 -24.62 10.15 15.67
N TYR A 176 -23.73 11.15 15.55
CA TYR A 176 -24.14 12.53 15.44
C TYR A 176 -24.93 12.83 14.17
N GLN A 177 -24.57 12.25 13.02
CA GLN A 177 -25.35 12.40 11.79
C GLN A 177 -26.79 11.90 11.95
N SER A 178 -26.97 10.76 12.62
CA SER A 178 -28.30 10.20 12.88
C SER A 178 -29.11 11.10 13.81
N ARG A 179 -28.47 11.62 14.86
CA ARG A 179 -29.10 12.54 15.82
C ARG A 179 -29.48 13.87 15.17
N ILE A 180 -28.60 14.45 14.35
CA ILE A 180 -28.87 15.69 13.62
C ILE A 180 -30.09 15.50 12.72
N ALA A 181 -30.13 14.43 11.94
CA ALA A 181 -31.27 14.16 11.05
C ALA A 181 -32.59 13.97 11.81
N GLU A 182 -32.56 13.40 13.02
CA GLU A 182 -33.73 13.29 13.90
C GLU A 182 -34.21 14.67 14.38
N LEU A 183 -33.28 15.48 14.91
CA LEU A 183 -33.59 16.83 15.40
C LEU A 183 -34.09 17.74 14.28
N GLU A 184 -33.55 17.62 13.06
CA GLU A 184 -34.01 18.36 11.90
C GLU A 184 -35.47 18.01 11.53
N ARG A 185 -35.85 16.74 11.60
CA ARG A 185 -37.25 16.32 11.37
C ARG A 185 -38.20 16.86 12.44
N GLU A 186 -37.79 16.80 13.70
CA GLU A 186 -38.58 17.32 14.81
C GLU A 186 -38.77 18.83 14.71
N ASN A 187 -37.69 19.57 14.44
CA ASN A 187 -37.76 21.01 14.21
C ASN A 187 -38.67 21.36 13.03
N GLN A 188 -38.58 20.63 11.93
CA GLN A 188 -39.45 20.85 10.78
C GLN A 188 -40.94 20.64 11.13
N TRP A 189 -41.24 19.61 11.92
CA TRP A 189 -42.60 19.35 12.41
C TRP A 189 -43.10 20.45 13.35
N LEU A 190 -42.27 20.86 14.32
CA LEU A 190 -42.60 21.94 15.25
C LEU A 190 -42.87 23.25 14.52
N MET A 191 -42.03 23.60 13.55
CA MET A 191 -42.20 24.82 12.74
C MET A 191 -43.49 24.79 11.92
N ALA A 192 -43.84 23.65 11.34
CA ALA A 192 -45.13 23.49 10.64
C ALA A 192 -46.31 23.68 11.60
N ARG A 193 -46.23 23.06 12.79
CA ARG A 193 -47.28 23.16 13.81
C ARG A 193 -47.46 24.58 14.34
N VAL A 194 -46.37 25.31 14.56
CA VAL A 194 -46.41 26.73 14.94
C VAL A 194 -47.10 27.54 13.85
N GLY A 195 -46.74 27.34 12.57
CA GLY A 195 -47.38 28.02 11.45
C GLY A 195 -48.90 27.79 11.36
N GLU A 196 -49.37 26.56 11.62
CA GLU A 196 -50.80 26.25 11.68
C GLU A 196 -51.52 27.02 12.80
N LEU A 197 -50.90 27.09 13.98
CA LEU A 197 -51.47 27.79 15.13
C LEU A 197 -51.50 29.31 14.90
N GLU A 198 -50.44 29.89 14.34
CA GLU A 198 -50.36 31.30 13.98
C GLU A 198 -51.42 31.69 12.94
N ALA A 199 -51.62 30.87 11.91
CA ALA A 199 -52.68 31.08 10.92
C ALA A 199 -54.08 31.03 11.56
N GLY A 200 -54.32 30.10 12.48
CA GLY A 200 -55.56 30.00 13.24
C GLY A 200 -55.85 31.24 14.10
N LEU A 201 -54.82 31.78 14.77
CA LEU A 201 -54.92 33.01 15.55
C LEU A 201 -55.23 34.23 14.67
N GLN A 202 -54.61 34.33 13.49
CA GLN A 202 -54.86 35.43 12.55
C GLN A 202 -56.30 35.41 12.00
N CYS A 203 -56.86 34.24 11.71
CA CYS A 203 -58.27 34.13 11.29
C CYS A 203 -59.26 34.51 12.40
N GLY A 204 -58.96 34.20 13.67
CA GLY A 204 -59.82 34.53 14.80
C GLY A 204 -59.87 36.02 15.16
N LEU A 205 -58.88 36.81 14.74
CA LEU A 205 -58.81 38.26 14.97
C LEU A 205 -59.43 39.09 13.84
N ALA A 206 -59.85 38.46 12.74
CA ALA A 206 -60.40 39.11 11.55
C ALA A 206 -61.96 39.12 11.49
N VAL A 207 -62.62 38.80 12.61
CA VAL A 207 -64.09 38.77 12.78
C VAL A 207 -64.49 39.84 13.80
#